data_AF-A0A1T3NLD0-F1
#
_entry.id   AF-A0A1T3NLD0-F1
#
_cell.length_a   1.000
_cell.length_b   1.000
_cell.length_c   1.000
_cell.angle_alpha   90.00
_cell.angle_beta   90.00
_cell.angle_gamma   90.00
#
_symmetry.space_group_name_H-M   'P 1'
#
loop_
_entity.id
_entity.type
_entity.pdbx_description
1 polymer ?
#
loop_
_entity_poly.entity_id
_entity_poly.type
_entity_poly.pdbx_seq_one_letter_code
_entity_poly.pdbx_strand_id
1 'polypeptide(L)' 'MCAFVERVDWLTLVFLPPYSPDLNPVEGGWAHLKSGPLANLGARTLDELVSVARQCLWDIQHRPALLTGFLAATALTR' A
#
# COMPACT_ATOMS: atom_id res chain seq x y z
N MET A 1 -7.49 21.29 5.03
CA MET A 1 -6.53 20.38 4.38
C MET A 1 -5.54 21.14 3.50
N CYS A 2 -5.99 22.01 2.58
CA CYS A 2 -5.11 22.83 1.73
C CYS A 2 -4.11 23.70 2.52
N ALA A 3 -4.56 24.38 3.57
CA ALA A 3 -3.69 25.20 4.42
C ALA A 3 -2.55 24.44 5.11
N PHE A 4 -2.66 23.11 5.31
CA PHE A 4 -1.54 22.31 5.82
C PHE A 4 -0.53 22.01 4.71
N VAL A 5 -1.01 21.54 3.55
CA VAL A 5 -0.17 21.22 2.40
C VAL A 5 0.57 22.44 1.88
N GLU A 6 -0.07 23.61 1.86
CA GLU A 6 0.57 24.88 1.47
C GLU A 6 1.74 25.29 2.38
N ARG A 7 1.85 24.72 3.58
CA ARG A 7 2.94 24.99 4.53
C ARG A 7 4.08 23.96 4.48
N VAL A 8 3.94 22.87 3.72
CA VAL A 8 4.96 21.82 3.59
C VAL A 8 5.39 21.65 2.13
N ASP A 9 6.64 21.96 1.85
CA ASP A 9 7.28 21.93 0.54
C ASP A 9 7.57 20.51 0.00
N TRP A 10 7.70 19.54 0.91
CA TRP A 10 8.00 18.14 0.57
C TRP A 10 6.76 17.30 0.20
N LEU A 11 5.54 17.81 0.38
CA LEU A 11 4.30 17.05 0.18
C LEU A 11 3.62 17.41 -1.15
N THR A 12 3.49 16.44 -2.05
CA THR A 12 2.72 16.59 -3.31
C THR A 12 1.38 15.86 -3.18
N LEU A 13 0.28 16.55 -3.51
CA LEU A 13 -1.03 15.93 -3.61
C LEU A 13 -1.30 15.46 -5.04
N VAL A 14 -1.83 14.25 -5.15
CA VAL A 14 -2.28 13.66 -6.42
C VAL A 14 -3.78 13.42 -6.31
N PHE A 15 -4.55 13.92 -7.29
CA PHE A 15 -5.99 13.69 -7.34
C PHE A 15 -6.28 12.28 -7.88
N LEU A 16 -7.08 11.52 -7.14
CA LEU A 16 -7.67 10.27 -7.62
C LEU A 16 -9.16 10.49 -7.87
N PRO A 17 -9.69 10.18 -9.06
CA PRO A 17 -11.12 10.22 -9.31
C PRO A 17 -11.88 9.26 -8.37
N PRO A 18 -13.17 9.53 -8.09
CA PRO A 18 -14.00 8.60 -7.34
C PRO A 18 -13.99 7.21 -7.98
N TYR A 19 -13.90 6.16 -7.15
CA TYR A 19 -13.93 4.76 -7.59
C TYR A 19 -12.83 4.37 -8.59
N SER A 20 -11.63 4.93 -8.46
CA SER A 20 -10.44 4.53 -9.25
C SER A 20 -9.42 3.72 -8.41
N PRO A 21 -9.75 2.49 -7.98
CA PRO A 21 -8.83 1.64 -7.19
C PRO A 21 -7.58 1.24 -8.00
N ASP A 22 -7.68 1.18 -9.32
CA ASP A 22 -6.59 0.94 -10.26
C ASP A 22 -5.47 2.01 -10.18
N LEU A 23 -5.81 3.22 -9.73
CA LEU A 23 -4.85 4.31 -9.52
C LEU A 23 -4.31 4.35 -8.09
N ASN A 24 -4.82 3.53 -7.17
CA ASN A 24 -4.38 3.53 -5.78
C ASN A 24 -3.29 2.45 -5.56
N PRO A 25 -2.02 2.83 -5.33
CA PRO A 25 -0.92 1.88 -5.19
C PRO A 25 -1.05 0.96 -3.96
N VAL A 26 -1.85 1.37 -2.96
CA VAL A 26 -2.16 0.54 -1.79
C VAL A 26 -2.90 -0.74 -2.20
N GLU A 27 -3.68 -0.72 -3.28
CA GLU A 27 -4.36 -1.92 -3.79
C GLU A 27 -3.36 -2.98 -4.28
N GLY A 28 -2.24 -2.56 -4.89
CA GLY A 28 -1.15 -3.44 -5.28
C GLY A 28 -0.50 -4.13 -4.07
N GLY A 29 -0.30 -3.38 -2.98
CA GLY A 29 0.18 -3.93 -1.71
C GLY A 29 -0.80 -4.95 -1.11
N TRP A 30 -2.10 -4.66 -1.15
CA TRP A 30 -3.13 -5.59 -0.69
C TRP A 30 -3.21 -6.86 -1.53
N ALA A 31 -3.12 -6.74 -2.86
CA ALA A 31 -3.07 -7.88 -3.77
C ALA A 31 -1.84 -8.76 -3.47
N HIS A 32 -0.67 -8.14 -3.26
CA HIS A 32 0.55 -8.86 -2.90
C HIS A 32 0.40 -9.66 -1.58
N LEU A 33 -0.18 -9.05 -0.54
CA LEU A 33 -0.42 -9.72 0.73
C LEU A 33 -1.38 -10.90 0.58
N LYS A 34 -2.52 -10.68 -0.09
CA LYS A 34 -3.59 -11.68 -0.23
C LYS A 34 -3.20 -12.84 -1.14
N SER A 35 -2.46 -12.58 -2.20
CA SER A 35 -2.04 -13.61 -3.17
C SER A 35 -0.73 -14.30 -2.79
N GLY A 36 0.03 -13.74 -1.83
CA GLY A 36 1.28 -14.32 -1.34
C GLY A 36 1.18 -14.74 0.12
N PRO A 37 1.76 -13.98 1.07
CA PRO A 37 1.92 -14.42 2.46
C PRO A 37 0.64 -14.83 3.19
N LEU A 38 -0.51 -14.23 2.85
CA LEU A 38 -1.79 -14.54 3.49
C LEU A 38 -2.61 -15.59 2.75
N ALA A 39 -2.24 -15.97 1.53
CA ALA A 39 -3.07 -16.80 0.65
C ALA A 39 -3.48 -18.15 1.26
N ASN A 40 -2.60 -18.74 2.07
CA ASN A 40 -2.80 -20.02 2.73
C ASN A 40 -2.67 -19.92 4.26
N LEU A 41 -2.81 -18.71 4.82
CA LEU A 41 -2.72 -18.52 6.26
C LEU A 41 -3.98 -19.08 6.94
N GLY A 42 -3.82 -20.21 7.63
CA GLY A 42 -4.87 -20.86 8.40
C GLY A 42 -5.13 -20.22 9.78
N ALA A 43 -5.12 -18.89 9.87
CA ALA A 43 -5.25 -18.18 11.14
C ALA A 43 -6.57 -18.56 11.85
N ARG A 44 -6.49 -18.88 13.14
CA ARG A 44 -7.65 -19.26 13.96
C ARG A 44 -8.23 -18.10 14.75
N THR A 45 -7.50 -16.99 14.82
CA THR A 45 -7.89 -15.78 15.54
C THR A 45 -7.58 -14.54 14.72
N LEU A 46 -8.26 -13.44 15.04
CA LEU A 46 -7.97 -12.15 14.42
C LEU A 46 -6.56 -11.66 14.79
N ASP A 47 -6.12 -11.88 16.02
CA ASP A 47 -4.80 -11.43 16.48
C ASP A 47 -3.67 -12.12 15.71
N GLU A 48 -3.81 -13.41 15.43
CA GLU A 48 -2.87 -14.17 14.60
C GLU A 48 -2.81 -13.59 13.17
N LEU A 49 -3.97 -13.35 12.55
CA LEU A 49 -4.04 -12.73 11.23
C LEU A 49 -3.38 -11.35 11.20
N VAL A 50 -3.69 -10.50 12.20
CA VAL A 50 -3.14 -9.15 12.30
C VAL A 50 -1.63 -9.17 12.52
N SER A 51 -1.14 -10.09 13.35
CA SER A 51 0.30 -10.24 13.61
C SER A 51 1.05 -10.61 12.34
N VAL A 52 0.55 -11.59 11.58
CA VAL A 52 1.18 -12.02 10.33
C VAL A 52 1.10 -10.90 9.27
N ALA A 53 -0.06 -10.27 9.10
CA ALA A 53 -0.22 -9.16 8.16
C ALA A 53 0.73 -8.00 8.47
N ARG A 54 0.92 -7.65 9.75
CA ARG A 54 1.89 -6.64 10.18
C ARG A 54 3.32 -7.04 9.84
N GLN A 55 3.71 -8.28 10.11
CA GLN A 55 5.06 -8.76 9.77
C GLN A 55 5.31 -8.66 8.26
N CYS A 56 4.36 -9.08 7.43
CA CYS A 56 4.49 -8.97 5.98
C CYS A 56 4.57 -7.51 5.51
N LEU A 57 3.78 -6.62 6.11
CA LEU A 57 3.88 -5.18 5.83
C LEU A 57 5.25 -4.62 6.22
N TRP A 58 5.80 -5.02 7.37
CA TRP A 58 7.17 -4.67 7.76
C TRP A 58 8.18 -5.18 6.72
N ASP A 59 8.05 -6.41 6.25
CA ASP A 59 8.96 -6.96 5.23
C ASP A 59 8.88 -6.19 3.90
N ILE A 60 7.67 -5.77 3.49
CA ILE A 60 7.45 -4.93 2.30
C ILE A 60 8.11 -3.56 2.48
N GLN A 61 8.01 -2.94 3.66
CA GLN A 61 8.62 -1.64 3.95
C GLN A 61 10.15 -1.65 3.77
N HIS A 62 10.80 -2.78 4.05
CA HIS A 62 12.25 -2.94 3.87
C HIS A 62 12.66 -3.31 2.43
N ARG A 63 11.70 -3.38 1.49
CA ARG A 63 11.93 -3.73 0.08
C ARG A 63 11.55 -2.56 -0.84
N PRO A 64 12.42 -1.55 -0.99
CA PRO A 64 12.10 -0.33 -1.74
C PRO A 64 11.73 -0.61 -3.20
N ALA A 65 12.34 -1.60 -3.85
CA ALA A 65 11.98 -2.00 -5.21
C ALA A 65 10.52 -2.48 -5.34
N LEU A 66 10.00 -3.17 -4.31
CA LEU A 66 8.62 -3.66 -4.30
C LEU A 66 7.63 -2.50 -4.13
N LEU A 67 7.94 -1.56 -3.22
CA LEU A 67 7.16 -0.33 -3.03
C LEU A 67 7.12 0.51 -4.32
N THR A 68 8.27 0.73 -4.95
CA THR A 68 8.35 1.44 -6.23
C THR A 68 7.61 0.69 -7.33
N GLY A 69 7.62 -0.64 -7.32
CA GLY A 69 6.83 -1.46 -8.24
C GLY A 69 5.32 -1.25 -8.11
N PHE A 70 4.80 -1.15 -6.88
CA PHE A 70 3.37 -0.83 -6.66
C PHE A 70 3.01 0.56 -7.15
N LEU A 71 3.89 1.56 -6.93
CA LEU A 71 3.72 2.90 -7.48
C LEU A 71 3.74 2.89 -9.01
N ALA A 72 4.71 2.21 -9.62
CA ALA A 72 4.86 2.13 -11.08
C ALA A 72 3.73 1.36 -11.78
N ALA A 73 3.06 0.46 -11.07
CA ALA A 73 1.86 -0.21 -11.57
C ALA A 73 0.66 0.75 -11.69
N THR A 74 0.72 1.90 -11.01
CA THR A 74 -0.25 2.98 -11.18
C THR A 74 0.25 3.99 -12.19
N ALA A 75 -0.65 4.67 -12.89
CA ALA A 75 -0.29 5.76 -13.80
C ALA A 75 0.21 7.04 -13.10
N LEU A 76 0.65 6.94 -11.84
CA LEU A 76 1.07 8.06 -10.98
C LEU A 76 2.59 8.27 -10.95
N THR A 77 3.38 7.37 -11.56
CA THR A 77 4.81 7.63 -11.78
C THR A 77 4.99 8.68 -12.87
N ARG A 78 5.72 9.74 -12.51
CA ARG A 78 6.03 10.90 -13.36
C ARG A 78 7.11 10.61 -14.39
#